data_AF-A0A7W1FJL4-F1
#
_entry.id   AF-A0A7W1FJL4-F1
#
_cell.length_a   1.000
_cell.length_b   1.000
_cell.length_c   1.000
_cell.angle_alpha   90.00
_cell.angle_beta   90.00
_cell.angle_gamma   90.00
#
_symmetry.space_group_name_H-M   'P 1'
#
loop_
_entity.id
_entity.type
_entity.pdbx_description
1 polymer ?
#
loop_
_entity_poly.entity_id
_entity_poly.type
_entity_poly.pdbx_seq_one_letter_code
_entity_poly.pdbx_strand_id
1 'polypeptide(L)' 'MTDSEHQDPKKFSAKQREDLGDARLVLETAVHNLRAATSQTIDPAEAIAALQTALTMTEQTITTLRRVHQALA' A
#
# COMPACT_ATOMS: atom_id res chain seq x y z
N MET A 1 2.27 11.48 42.78
CA MET A 1 1.88 10.28 42.03
C MET A 1 0.44 10.48 41.62
N THR A 2 0.18 10.85 40.37
CA THR A 2 -1.18 10.82 39.79
C THR A 2 -1.02 10.70 38.29
N ASP A 3 -1.40 9.51 37.82
CA ASP A 3 -1.98 9.21 36.53
C ASP A 3 -1.16 9.58 35.30
N SER A 4 -0.17 8.72 35.02
CA SER A 4 0.21 8.43 33.64
C SER A 4 -1.02 7.90 32.93
N GLU A 5 -1.76 8.80 32.27
CA GLU A 5 -2.79 8.46 31.29
C GLU A 5 -2.22 7.36 30.40
N HIS A 6 -2.69 6.14 30.62
CA HIS A 6 -2.48 5.06 29.68
C HIS A 6 -3.29 5.47 28.46
N GLN A 7 -2.65 6.20 27.53
CA GLN A 7 -3.19 6.40 26.21
C GLN A 7 -3.33 5.01 25.60
N ASP A 8 -4.56 4.50 25.60
CA ASP A 8 -4.90 3.30 24.85
C ASP A 8 -4.32 3.46 23.44
N PRO A 9 -3.63 2.44 22.89
CA PRO A 9 -3.07 2.54 21.56
C PRO A 9 -4.18 2.93 20.59
N LYS A 10 -3.98 4.03 19.84
CA LYS A 10 -4.96 4.52 18.85
C LYS A 10 -5.32 3.35 17.92
N LYS A 11 -6.53 2.81 18.07
CA LYS A 11 -7.02 1.69 17.27
C LYS A 11 -7.52 2.21 15.94
N PHE A 12 -7.22 1.50 14.85
CA PHE A 12 -7.77 1.81 13.55
C PHE A 12 -9.29 1.67 13.54
N SER A 13 -9.98 2.64 12.94
CA SER A 13 -11.41 2.55 12.64
C SER A 13 -11.69 1.40 11.65
N ALA A 14 -12.95 0.99 11.52
CA ALA A 14 -13.34 -0.02 10.53
C ALA A 14 -12.96 0.40 9.10
N LYS A 15 -13.21 1.67 8.75
CA LYS A 15 -12.86 2.23 7.44
C LYS A 15 -11.35 2.24 7.20
N GLN A 16 -10.55 2.60 8.21
CA GLN A 16 -9.08 2.58 8.10
C GLN A 16 -8.54 1.17 7.90
N ARG A 17 -9.13 0.16 8.57
CA ARG A 17 -8.74 -1.25 8.37
C ARG A 17 -9.07 -1.74 6.96
N GLU A 18 -10.23 -1.36 6.43
CA GLU A 18 -10.62 -1.64 5.04
C GLU A 18 -9.66 -0.96 4.06
N ASP A 19 -9.39 0.34 4.22
CA ASP A 19 -8.44 1.08 3.37
C ASP A 19 -7.04 0.46 3.38
N LEU A 20 -6.58 -0.02 4.54
CA LEU A 20 -5.31 -0.74 4.66
C LEU A 20 -5.34 -2.11 3.98
N GLY A 21 -6.48 -2.81 4.03
CA GLY A 21 -6.71 -4.05 3.30
C GLY A 21 -6.64 -3.85 1.79
N ASP A 22 -7.32 -2.82 1.28
CA ASP A 22 -7.31 -2.46 -0.13
C ASP A 22 -5.91 -2.05 -0.59
N ALA A 23 -5.23 -1.19 0.18
CA ALA A 23 -3.86 -0.78 -0.11
C ALA A 23 -2.90 -1.97 -0.16
N ARG A 24 -3.07 -2.95 0.73
CA ARG A 24 -2.28 -4.19 0.71
C ARG A 24 -2.52 -4.98 -0.57
N LEU A 25 -3.78 -5.15 -0.99
CA LEU A 25 -4.11 -5.87 -2.22
C LEU A 25 -3.53 -5.19 -3.46
N VAL A 26 -3.62 -3.86 -3.53
CA VAL A 26 -3.02 -3.06 -4.61
C VAL A 26 -1.50 -3.25 -4.64
N LEU A 27 -0.83 -3.23 -3.48
CA LEU A 27 0.62 -3.44 -3.40
C LEU A 27 1.03 -4.86 -3.81
N GLU A 28 0.27 -5.88 -3.39
CA GLU A 28 0.50 -7.27 -3.81
C GLU A 28 0.38 -7.42 -5.34
N THR A 29 -0.57 -6.71 -5.95
CA THR A 29 -0.74 -6.64 -7.41
C THR A 29 0.43 -5.92 -8.09
N ALA A 30 0.92 -4.82 -7.50
CA ALA A 30 2.12 -4.14 -8.00
C ALA A 30 3.34 -5.07 -8.01
N VAL A 31 3.55 -5.83 -6.92
CA VAL A 31 4.63 -6.83 -6.82
C VAL A 31 4.47 -7.92 -7.86
N HIS A 32 3.24 -8.38 -8.14
CA HIS A 32 2.99 -9.34 -9.21
C HIS A 32 3.44 -8.79 -10.58
N ASN A 33 3.09 -7.54 -10.90
CA ASN A 33 3.50 -6.89 -12.15
C ASN A 33 5.03 -6.72 -12.25
N LEU A 34 5.72 -6.38 -11.15
CA LEU A 34 7.18 -6.34 -11.13
C LEU A 34 7.81 -7.70 -11.44
N ARG A 35 7.24 -8.78 -10.90
CA ARG A 35 7.71 -10.15 -11.18
C ARG A 35 7.47 -10.52 -12.64
N ALA A 36 6.32 -10.16 -13.21
CA ALA A 36 6.04 -10.38 -14.63
C ALA A 36 7.03 -9.62 -15.52
N ALA A 37 7.29 -8.34 -15.22
CA ALA A 37 8.24 -7.49 -15.95
C ALA A 37 9.69 -7.99 -15.94
N THR A 38 10.05 -8.79 -14.92
CA THR A 38 11.40 -9.34 -14.74
C THR A 38 11.52 -10.80 -15.20
N SER A 39 10.46 -11.34 -15.82
CA SER A 39 10.49 -12.66 -16.44
C SER A 39 11.46 -12.69 -17.64
N GLN A 40 12.14 -13.81 -17.85
CA GLN A 40 13.12 -13.96 -18.93
C GLN A 40 12.50 -14.00 -20.34
N THR A 41 11.18 -14.18 -20.45
CA THR A 41 10.47 -14.42 -21.72
C THR A 41 9.51 -13.30 -22.11
N ILE A 42 9.50 -12.18 -21.40
CA ILE A 42 8.56 -11.09 -21.65
C ILE A 42 9.05 -10.18 -22.79
N ASP A 43 8.13 -9.69 -23.60
CA ASP A 43 8.42 -8.64 -24.58
C ASP A 43 8.83 -7.33 -23.88
N PRO A 44 9.84 -6.59 -24.37
CA PRO A 44 10.27 -5.35 -23.72
C PRO A 44 9.17 -4.28 -23.56
N ALA A 45 8.24 -4.15 -24.52
CA ALA A 45 7.15 -3.19 -24.41
C ALA A 45 6.14 -3.63 -23.34
N GLU A 46 5.85 -4.92 -23.27
CA GLU A 46 5.02 -5.50 -22.20
C GLU A 46 5.67 -5.32 -20.81
N ALA A 47 6.98 -5.49 -20.72
CA ALA A 47 7.73 -5.24 -19.48
C ALA A 47 7.61 -3.78 -19.02
N ILE A 48 7.75 -2.81 -19.94
CA ILE A 48 7.59 -1.39 -19.61
C ILE A 48 6.17 -1.09 -19.11
N ALA A 49 5.14 -1.62 -19.78
CA ALA A 49 3.76 -1.43 -19.37
C ALA A 49 3.46 -2.02 -17.98
N ALA A 50 4.01 -3.21 -17.69
CA ALA A 50 3.92 -3.84 -16.37
C ALA A 50 4.64 -3.00 -15.29
N LEU A 51 5.83 -2.45 -15.59
CA LEU A 51 6.55 -1.56 -14.68
C LEU A 51 5.78 -0.26 -14.40
N GLN A 52 5.20 0.36 -15.43
CA GLN A 52 4.38 1.56 -15.27
C GLN A 52 3.15 1.29 -14.40
N THR A 53 2.48 0.16 -14.63
CA THR A 53 1.32 -0.27 -13.83
C THR A 53 1.71 -0.49 -12.37
N ALA A 54 2.84 -1.16 -12.12
CA ALA A 54 3.35 -1.37 -10.76
C ALA A 54 3.69 -0.05 -10.06
N LEU A 55 4.28 0.91 -10.78
CA LEU A 55 4.58 2.24 -10.24
C LEU A 55 3.30 2.94 -9.78
N THR A 56 2.29 3.03 -10.66
CA THR A 56 1.01 3.67 -10.34
C THR A 56 0.32 3.01 -9.13
N MET A 57 0.30 1.68 -9.06
CA MET A 57 -0.27 0.95 -7.91
C MET A 57 0.50 1.23 -6.61
N THR A 58 1.83 1.36 -6.68
CA THR A 58 2.67 1.71 -5.53
C THR A 58 2.38 3.13 -5.04
N GLU A 59 2.22 4.09 -5.95
CA GLU A 59 1.84 5.47 -5.62
C GLU A 59 0.45 5.57 -4.97
N GLN A 60 -0.52 4.79 -5.45
CA GLN A 60 -1.85 4.68 -4.84
C GLN A 60 -1.79 4.10 -3.43
N THR A 61 -0.95 3.07 -3.23
CA THR A 61 -0.71 2.46 -1.93
C THR A 61 -0.12 3.49 -0.95
N ILE A 62 0.94 4.20 -1.35
CA ILE A 62 1.60 5.22 -0.52
C ILE A 62 0.61 6.33 -0.15
N THR A 63 -0.21 6.77 -1.08
CA THR A 63 -1.24 7.79 -0.84
C THR A 63 -2.23 7.34 0.23
N THR A 64 -2.69 6.09 0.15
CA THR A 64 -3.61 5.51 1.15
C THR A 64 -2.97 5.42 2.53
N LEU A 65 -1.72 4.95 2.60
CA LEU A 65 -0.97 4.86 3.86
C LEU A 65 -0.76 6.23 4.50
N ARG A 66 -0.42 7.25 3.72
CA ARG A 66 -0.27 8.63 4.21
C ARG A 66 -1.59 9.17 4.77
N ARG A 67 -2.71 8.96 4.07
CA ARG A 67 -4.04 9.38 4.53
C ARG A 67 -4.41 8.70 5.85
N VAL A 68 -4.19 7.39 5.97
CA VAL A 68 -4.48 6.65 7.22
C VAL A 68 -3.60 7.14 8.36
N HIS A 69 -2.30 7.36 8.11
CA HIS A 69 -1.38 7.88 9.12
C HIS A 69 -1.78 9.29 9.59
N GLN A 70 -2.13 10.19 8.67
CA GLN A 70 -2.62 11.53 9.01
C GLN A 70 -3.90 11.50 9.84
N ALA A 71 -4.80 10.56 9.56
CA ALA A 71 -6.03 10.38 10.35
C ALA A 71 -5.79 9.76 11.74
N LEU A 72 -4.59 9.23 12.01
CA LEU A 72 -4.18 8.77 13.33
C LEU A 72 -3.41 9.83 14.12
N ALA A 73 -2.78 10.81 13.47
CA ALA A 73 -2.04 11.89 14.13
C ALA A 73 -3.00 12.78 14.93
#